data_AF-A0A4U1BPX4-F1
#
_entry.id   AF-A0A4U1BPX4-F1
#
_cell.length_a   1.000
_cell.length_b   1.000
_cell.length_c   1.000
_cell.angle_alpha   90.00
_cell.angle_beta   90.00
_cell.angle_gamma   90.00
#
_symmetry.space_group_name_H-M   'P 1'
#
loop_
_entity.id
_entity.type
_entity.pdbx_description
1 polymer ?
#
loop_
_entity_poly.entity_id
_entity_poly.type
_entity_poly.pdbx_seq_one_letter_code
_entity_poly.pdbx_strand_id
1 'polypeptide(L)'
;MHKRVWLPLLAALAMPVSAGSLEGLKPIAVGPLGMVEMNPFGLAPLTAVIKDAGHSLSQVKVTVEGKGEHGVDISYPVEERTLANYGGVPVFGLYPNYNNRVKVEYLLGGKAQTHTYEIWANQVDFGSAGASQWAAQPEIKVNQRAPEMADRLYLVNFTGPTGGDAQLAHNNPTGPGAFAWDGTPQIFVTDTQGEIRWYLDPSIHDAKQYDMAGYLMGLHQVDGGKLIFGQGQSYYKMDLLGRLSFKRPLPGNFIDFSHEIQQMPNGHQLMRVAKKDYLTPEGKLVNTIRDHIIEVDADGSLVHVWDLNTILDPYRDVTLSALDMGAVCLNVNLKDAGKQMTKAELASAPYGDIPGVGPGRNWAHVNSIDYDASDDSIIISSRHQSAVIKIGRDNQVKWILSDPRGWSEDYQDKLLTPIGADGQPLSCFKGKCQGEFDWSWTQHTAYLTPKGTLSVFDNGDGRHNRQPMFAKDKYSRAVEYRIDEQKMTVEQVWDYGKERGWEWYSPVTSIVEYQEDHDSMMVYSASAMLFGVGGGLGNFKHSEGAGIVKSNLVELKYGTDEVLVDMDINSNRLGATGYRAVVIKPEF
;
A
#
# COMPACT_ATOMS: atom_id res chain seq x y z
N MET A 1 24.59 88.29 -28.34
CA MET A 1 23.77 87.44 -27.45
C MET A 1 24.04 85.98 -27.78
N HIS A 2 24.76 85.25 -26.92
CA HIS A 2 24.60 83.80 -26.73
C HIS A 2 25.20 83.46 -25.37
N LYS A 3 24.33 83.15 -24.41
CA LYS A 3 24.69 82.79 -23.03
C LYS A 3 25.21 81.35 -23.01
N ARG A 4 26.43 81.16 -22.49
CA ARG A 4 26.95 79.84 -22.09
C ARG A 4 26.34 79.46 -20.74
N VAL A 5 25.66 78.32 -20.68
CA VAL A 5 25.18 77.70 -19.45
C VAL A 5 26.28 76.75 -18.96
N TRP A 6 26.72 76.94 -17.72
CA TRP A 6 27.60 76.03 -16.99
C TRP A 6 26.73 75.00 -16.25
N LEU A 7 26.95 73.70 -16.47
CA LEU A 7 26.45 72.64 -15.60
C LEU A 7 27.49 72.38 -14.50
N PRO A 8 27.09 72.21 -13.22
CA PRO A 8 28.02 71.84 -12.16
C PRO A 8 28.29 70.33 -12.19
N LEU A 9 29.55 69.94 -12.05
CA LEU A 9 29.96 68.57 -11.72
C LEU A 9 29.44 68.23 -10.32
N LEU A 10 28.49 67.29 -10.21
CA LEU A 10 28.21 66.62 -8.94
C LEU A 10 29.34 65.61 -8.67
N ALA A 11 30.13 65.86 -7.63
CA ALA A 11 31.02 64.86 -7.07
C ALA A 11 30.16 63.80 -6.35
N ALA A 12 30.05 62.61 -6.93
CA ALA A 12 29.43 61.47 -6.27
C ALA A 12 30.34 61.02 -5.11
N LEU A 13 29.89 61.25 -3.87
CA LEU A 13 30.45 60.56 -2.71
C LEU A 13 30.18 59.06 -2.89
N ALA A 14 31.24 58.28 -3.11
CA ALA A 14 31.19 56.83 -2.98
C ALA A 14 30.95 56.50 -1.50
N MET A 15 29.72 56.12 -1.17
CA MET A 15 29.46 55.43 0.10
C MET A 15 30.22 54.10 0.08
N PRO A 16 30.96 53.74 1.14
CA PRO A 16 31.49 52.39 1.24
C PRO A 16 30.28 51.46 1.33
N VAL A 17 30.08 50.65 0.29
CA VAL A 17 29.22 49.47 0.40
C VAL A 17 29.91 48.60 1.46
N SER A 18 29.36 48.62 2.67
CA SER A 18 29.61 47.55 3.63
C SER A 18 29.19 46.27 2.93
N ALA A 19 30.17 45.54 2.39
CA ALA A 19 30.00 44.14 2.08
C ALA A 19 29.62 43.49 3.41
N GLY A 20 28.32 43.25 3.62
CA GLY A 20 27.88 42.32 4.64
C GLY A 20 28.72 41.07 4.47
N SER A 21 29.25 40.53 5.56
CA SER A 21 30.17 39.40 5.57
C SER A 21 29.85 38.41 4.44
N LEU A 22 30.73 38.32 3.43
CA LEU A 22 30.70 37.25 2.43
C LEU A 22 30.88 35.86 3.08
N GLU A 23 31.23 35.85 4.36
CA GLU A 23 31.30 34.70 5.24
C GLU A 23 30.09 34.71 6.19
N GLY A 24 28.90 34.45 5.66
CA GLY A 24 27.79 34.00 6.50
C GLY A 24 28.20 32.75 7.32
N LEU A 25 27.37 32.33 8.27
CA LEU A 25 27.60 31.07 9.00
C LEU A 25 27.69 29.93 7.98
N LYS A 26 28.91 29.43 7.74
CA LYS A 26 29.17 28.32 6.82
C LYS A 26 28.72 27.03 7.50
N PRO A 27 28.13 26.07 6.76
CA PRO A 27 27.82 24.77 7.32
C PRO A 27 29.07 24.10 7.87
N ILE A 28 28.94 23.47 9.04
CA ILE A 28 30.06 22.83 9.73
C ILE A 28 30.21 21.41 9.18
N ALA A 29 31.38 21.09 8.61
CA ALA A 29 31.73 19.73 8.26
C ALA A 29 31.93 18.90 9.54
N VAL A 30 31.36 17.71 9.57
CA VAL A 30 31.35 16.80 10.74
C VAL A 30 32.26 15.58 10.53
N GLY A 31 33.07 15.58 9.47
CA GLY A 31 34.00 14.52 9.12
C GLY A 31 34.86 14.89 7.91
N PRO A 32 35.45 13.90 7.20
CA PRO A 32 36.33 14.12 6.03
C PRO A 32 35.59 14.57 4.77
N LEU A 33 34.25 14.52 4.78
CA LEU A 33 33.38 15.07 3.74
C LEU A 33 32.74 16.37 4.25
N GLY A 34 31.54 16.70 3.79
CA GLY A 34 30.81 17.91 4.17
C GLY A 34 29.92 17.78 5.40
N MET A 35 28.94 18.69 5.48
CA MET A 35 27.90 18.65 6.51
C MET A 35 27.00 17.42 6.36
N VAL A 36 26.35 17.04 7.47
CA VAL A 36 25.24 16.08 7.44
C VAL A 36 23.93 16.87 7.42
N GLU A 37 23.15 16.67 6.36
CA GLU A 37 21.82 17.26 6.18
C GLU A 37 20.76 16.24 6.56
N MET A 38 20.09 16.45 7.70
CA MET A 38 18.99 15.59 8.15
C MET A 38 17.70 15.90 7.39
N ASN A 39 16.93 14.87 7.04
CA ASN A 39 15.63 14.99 6.38
C ASN A 39 15.62 15.99 5.20
N PRO A 40 16.49 15.79 4.18
CA PRO A 40 16.75 16.80 3.15
C PRO A 40 15.49 17.22 2.34
N PHE A 41 14.47 16.35 2.29
CA PHE A 41 13.22 16.61 1.55
C PHE A 41 11.99 16.80 2.44
N GLY A 42 12.18 16.82 3.77
CA GLY A 42 11.11 17.07 4.73
C GLY A 42 10.18 15.87 4.99
N LEU A 43 10.17 14.84 4.13
CA LEU A 43 9.22 13.73 4.22
C LEU A 43 9.76 12.45 4.89
N ALA A 44 11.07 12.35 5.14
CA ALA A 44 11.69 11.13 5.68
C ALA A 44 12.68 11.47 6.81
N PRO A 45 12.21 11.75 8.03
CA PRO A 45 13.03 12.26 9.13
C PRO A 45 14.14 11.33 9.62
N LEU A 46 14.05 10.03 9.31
CA LEU A 46 15.07 9.01 9.63
C LEU A 46 16.05 8.78 8.48
N THR A 47 16.29 9.83 7.70
CA THR A 47 17.25 9.85 6.60
C THR A 47 18.14 11.09 6.66
N ALA A 48 19.27 11.03 5.99
CA ALA A 48 20.19 12.15 5.86
C ALA A 48 20.94 12.12 4.52
N VAL A 49 21.64 13.21 4.20
CA VAL A 49 22.67 13.24 3.17
C VAL A 49 23.96 13.78 3.77
N ILE A 50 25.05 13.01 3.65
CA ILE A 50 26.40 13.47 3.98
C ILE A 50 26.95 14.16 2.73
N LYS A 51 27.02 15.50 2.73
CA LYS A 51 27.45 16.27 1.55
C LYS A 51 28.86 15.89 1.15
N ASP A 52 29.14 15.84 -0.15
CA ASP A 52 30.46 15.45 -0.67
C ASP A 52 31.55 16.53 -0.47
N ALA A 53 31.18 17.77 -0.10
CA ALA A 53 32.08 18.92 -0.01
C ALA A 53 32.92 19.18 -1.29
N GLY A 54 32.38 18.81 -2.46
CA GLY A 54 33.07 18.92 -3.75
C GLY A 54 34.04 17.78 -4.04
N HIS A 55 34.11 16.74 -3.20
CA HIS A 55 34.89 15.54 -3.49
C HIS A 55 34.20 14.65 -4.52
N SER A 56 34.96 14.12 -5.47
CA SER A 56 34.50 13.07 -6.37
C SER A 56 34.68 11.70 -5.69
N LEU A 57 33.56 11.12 -5.26
CA LEU A 57 33.50 9.83 -4.57
C LEU A 57 33.11 8.72 -5.56
N SER A 58 33.59 7.50 -5.35
CA SER A 58 33.19 6.31 -6.11
C SER A 58 33.23 5.07 -5.22
N GLN A 59 32.58 3.98 -5.65
CA GLN A 59 32.45 2.73 -4.89
C GLN A 59 31.99 2.97 -3.45
N VAL A 60 30.98 3.82 -3.28
CA VAL A 60 30.46 4.17 -1.96
C VAL A 60 29.62 3.01 -1.42
N LYS A 61 29.88 2.64 -0.18
CA LYS A 61 29.06 1.74 0.63
C LYS A 61 28.72 2.43 1.94
N VAL A 62 27.44 2.39 2.31
CA VAL A 62 26.94 2.89 3.58
C VAL A 62 26.54 1.71 4.45
N THR A 63 26.88 1.78 5.73
CA THR A 63 26.41 0.88 6.78
C THR A 63 25.91 1.71 7.95
N VAL A 64 24.60 1.69 8.21
CA VAL A 64 24.02 2.20 9.45
C VAL A 64 24.11 1.06 10.47
N GLU A 65 24.98 1.23 11.46
CA GLU A 65 25.28 0.20 12.46
C GLU A 65 24.08 -0.03 13.38
N GLY A 66 23.88 -1.29 13.77
CA GLY A 66 22.84 -1.72 14.68
C GLY A 66 22.92 -1.05 16.05
N LYS A 67 21.75 -0.73 16.62
CA LYS A 67 21.64 -0.20 17.98
C LYS A 67 21.91 -1.28 19.03
N GLY A 68 22.99 -1.13 19.81
CA GLY A 68 23.33 -2.04 20.90
C GLY A 68 23.84 -3.41 20.41
N GLU A 69 23.89 -4.41 21.30
CA GLU A 69 24.48 -5.73 20.99
C GLU A 69 23.65 -6.59 20.03
N HIS A 70 22.36 -6.30 19.88
CA HIS A 70 21.42 -7.07 19.08
C HIS A 70 20.83 -6.28 17.90
N GLY A 71 21.29 -5.05 17.68
CA GLY A 71 20.81 -4.23 16.57
C GLY A 71 21.17 -4.83 15.21
N VAL A 72 20.40 -4.47 14.20
CA VAL A 72 20.59 -4.91 12.82
C VAL A 72 21.28 -3.82 12.01
N ASP A 73 22.41 -4.16 11.41
CA ASP A 73 23.08 -3.31 10.43
C ASP A 73 22.23 -3.20 9.15
N ILE A 74 22.07 -2.00 8.63
CA ILE A 74 21.53 -1.79 7.27
C ILE A 74 22.69 -1.35 6.39
N SER A 75 23.02 -2.16 5.38
CA SER A 75 24.14 -1.90 4.47
C SER A 75 23.71 -1.90 3.01
N TYR A 76 24.17 -0.92 2.24
CA TYR A 76 23.86 -0.82 0.81
C TYR A 76 24.97 -0.09 0.04
N PRO A 77 25.19 -0.44 -1.23
CA PRO A 77 26.00 0.37 -2.13
C PRO A 77 25.26 1.66 -2.50
N VAL A 78 26.01 2.65 -2.99
CA VAL A 78 25.45 3.86 -3.59
C VAL A 78 26.06 4.07 -4.98
N GLU A 79 25.20 4.17 -6.00
CA GLU A 79 25.57 4.45 -7.37
C GLU A 79 26.15 5.87 -7.54
N GLU A 80 27.11 6.02 -8.46
CA GLU A 80 27.74 7.33 -8.75
C GLU A 80 26.74 8.39 -9.19
N ARG A 81 25.75 7.99 -10.00
CA ARG A 81 24.62 8.84 -10.40
C ARG A 81 23.89 9.41 -9.20
N THR A 82 23.72 8.60 -8.17
CA THR A 82 22.94 8.97 -6.99
C THR A 82 23.71 9.90 -6.07
N LEU A 83 25.03 9.69 -5.95
CA LEU A 83 25.92 10.65 -5.32
C LEU A 83 25.80 12.04 -5.98
N ALA A 84 25.84 12.09 -7.31
CA ALA A 84 25.69 13.33 -8.06
C ALA A 84 24.28 13.95 -7.89
N ASN A 85 23.24 13.13 -7.89
CA ASN A 85 21.86 13.59 -7.74
C ASN A 85 21.58 14.23 -6.37
N TYR A 86 22.22 13.76 -5.31
CA TYR A 86 22.10 14.36 -3.96
C TYR A 86 23.23 15.33 -3.60
N GLY A 87 24.30 15.40 -4.39
CA GLY A 87 25.53 16.10 -4.04
C GLY A 87 26.13 15.58 -2.73
N GLY A 88 26.14 14.25 -2.55
CA GLY A 88 26.52 13.60 -1.31
C GLY A 88 26.05 12.15 -1.19
N VAL A 89 26.41 11.53 -0.08
CA VAL A 89 26.08 10.14 0.26
C VAL A 89 24.69 10.10 0.92
N PRO A 90 23.68 9.46 0.32
CA PRO A 90 22.38 9.25 0.95
C PRO A 90 22.51 8.27 2.11
N VAL A 91 21.80 8.56 3.20
CA VAL A 91 21.74 7.73 4.40
C VAL A 91 20.28 7.44 4.72
N PHE A 92 19.93 6.16 4.63
CA PHE A 92 18.67 5.53 5.00
C PHE A 92 18.89 4.54 6.15
N GLY A 93 17.88 4.39 7.02
CA GLY A 93 17.87 3.34 8.05
C GLY A 93 18.21 3.80 9.47
N LEU A 94 18.13 5.10 9.76
CA LEU A 94 18.46 5.65 11.08
C LEU A 94 17.42 5.23 12.13
N TYR A 95 17.87 4.94 13.35
CA TYR A 95 17.02 4.78 14.52
C TYR A 95 16.54 6.14 15.03
N PRO A 96 15.26 6.29 15.43
CA PRO A 96 14.75 7.50 16.07
C PRO A 96 15.34 7.71 17.47
N ASN A 97 15.45 8.97 17.89
CA ASN A 97 15.94 9.38 19.21
C ASN A 97 17.26 8.70 19.60
N TYR A 98 18.20 8.68 18.64
CA TYR A 98 19.45 7.94 18.78
C TYR A 98 20.59 8.67 18.09
N ASN A 99 21.79 8.57 18.68
CA ASN A 99 23.02 8.98 18.03
C ASN A 99 23.52 7.82 17.17
N ASN A 100 23.07 7.79 15.92
CA ASN A 100 23.34 6.70 14.99
C ASN A 100 24.80 6.70 14.58
N ARG A 101 25.40 5.51 14.45
CA ARG A 101 26.75 5.35 13.89
C ARG A 101 26.62 4.92 12.45
N VAL A 102 27.11 5.75 11.53
CA VAL A 102 27.00 5.53 10.09
C VAL A 102 28.39 5.43 9.49
N LYS A 103 28.79 4.20 9.16
CA LYS A 103 30.06 3.92 8.49
C LYS A 103 29.89 4.13 6.98
N VAL A 104 30.78 4.93 6.41
CA VAL A 104 30.85 5.17 4.96
C VAL A 104 32.22 4.73 4.45
N GLU A 105 32.22 3.82 3.50
CA GLU A 105 33.39 3.32 2.79
C GLU A 105 33.34 3.84 1.36
N TYR A 106 34.45 4.40 0.86
CA TYR A 106 34.48 5.04 -0.46
C TYR A 106 35.90 5.12 -1.01
N LEU A 107 36.02 5.32 -2.33
CA LEU A 107 37.27 5.72 -2.96
C LEU A 107 37.32 7.25 -3.14
N LEU A 108 38.43 7.85 -2.74
CA LEU A 108 38.77 9.25 -3.00
C LEU A 108 40.07 9.30 -3.82
N GLY A 109 39.98 9.74 -5.08
CA GLY A 109 41.13 9.73 -5.99
C GLY A 109 41.74 8.33 -6.17
N GLY A 110 40.90 7.29 -6.18
CA GLY A 110 41.31 5.88 -6.29
C GLY A 110 41.86 5.25 -4.99
N LYS A 111 41.89 5.98 -3.87
CA LYS A 111 42.35 5.46 -2.57
C LYS A 111 41.15 5.15 -1.67
N ALA A 112 41.14 3.96 -1.08
CA ALA A 112 40.13 3.57 -0.10
C ALA A 112 40.17 4.46 1.14
N GLN A 113 39.00 4.93 1.54
CA GLN A 113 38.73 5.70 2.74
C GLN A 113 37.59 5.04 3.50
N THR A 114 37.59 5.22 4.82
CA THR A 114 36.51 4.79 5.70
C THR A 114 36.34 5.82 6.79
N HIS A 115 35.10 6.20 7.07
CA HIS A 115 34.78 7.06 8.19
C HIS A 115 33.45 6.67 8.83
N THR A 116 33.36 6.78 10.15
CA THR A 116 32.10 6.58 10.88
C THR A 116 31.62 7.92 11.40
N TYR A 117 30.45 8.33 10.94
CA TYR A 117 29.76 9.54 11.37
C TYR A 117 28.84 9.22 12.55
N GLU A 118 28.75 10.17 13.49
CA GLU A 118 27.72 10.17 14.53
C GLU A 118 26.60 11.12 14.10
N ILE A 119 25.40 10.58 13.91
CA ILE A 119 24.25 11.29 13.35
C ILE A 119 23.08 11.19 14.32
N TRP A 120 22.76 12.31 14.98
CA TRP A 120 21.58 12.40 15.83
C TRP A 120 20.31 12.46 14.98
N ALA A 121 19.44 11.46 15.13
CA ALA A 121 18.08 11.49 14.59
C ALA A 121 17.08 11.74 15.72
N ASN A 122 16.18 12.69 15.52
CA ASN A 122 15.14 13.00 16.51
C ASN A 122 14.12 11.86 16.61
N GLN A 123 13.34 11.89 17.69
CA GLN A 123 12.14 11.06 17.78
C GLN A 123 11.18 11.39 16.62
N VAL A 124 10.58 10.37 16.01
CA VAL A 124 9.50 10.56 15.04
C VAL A 124 8.16 10.69 15.76
N ASP A 125 7.31 11.58 15.26
CA ASP A 125 5.97 11.79 15.79
C ASP A 125 4.96 10.96 15.00
N PHE A 126 4.41 9.91 15.62
CA PHE A 126 3.31 9.13 15.04
C PHE A 126 1.94 9.83 15.15
N GLY A 127 1.94 11.13 15.45
CA GLY A 127 0.79 12.03 15.58
C GLY A 127 -0.02 11.81 16.85
N SER A 128 -0.71 12.85 17.30
CA SER A 128 -1.65 12.78 18.43
C SER A 128 -3.06 12.38 17.96
N ALA A 129 -3.60 11.30 18.50
CA ALA A 129 -4.99 10.89 18.25
C ALA A 129 -5.91 11.09 19.47
N GLY A 130 -5.48 11.92 20.43
CA GLY A 130 -6.23 12.19 21.65
C GLY A 130 -6.58 10.89 22.39
N ALA A 131 -7.86 10.70 22.72
CA ALA A 131 -8.33 9.57 23.51
C ALA A 131 -8.21 8.20 22.82
N SER A 132 -8.01 8.15 21.50
CA SER A 132 -7.80 6.88 20.78
C SER A 132 -6.34 6.44 20.75
N GLN A 133 -5.39 7.30 21.14
CA GLN A 133 -3.98 6.94 21.23
C GLN A 133 -3.71 6.23 22.56
N TRP A 134 -3.04 5.08 22.49
CA TRP A 134 -2.70 4.27 23.67
C TRP A 134 -1.20 4.04 23.82
N ALA A 135 -0.40 4.35 22.78
CA ALA A 135 1.06 4.31 22.81
C ALA A 135 1.67 5.49 22.01
N ALA A 136 2.94 5.82 22.27
CA ALA A 136 3.65 6.88 21.54
C ALA A 136 3.96 6.50 20.09
N GLN A 137 4.19 5.22 19.82
CA GLN A 137 4.53 4.65 18.51
C GLN A 137 3.98 3.21 18.41
N PRO A 138 3.85 2.64 17.20
CA PRO A 138 3.41 1.25 17.03
C PRO A 138 4.25 0.28 17.87
N GLU A 139 3.59 -0.74 18.42
CA GLU A 139 4.27 -1.80 19.16
C GLU A 139 4.56 -2.97 18.25
N ILE A 140 5.82 -3.38 18.20
CA ILE A 140 6.29 -4.46 17.35
C ILE A 140 6.93 -5.51 18.23
N LYS A 141 6.39 -6.73 18.19
CA LYS A 141 6.89 -7.87 18.94
C LYS A 141 7.36 -8.93 17.96
N VAL A 142 8.65 -9.20 17.97
CA VAL A 142 9.25 -10.29 17.19
C VAL A 142 9.05 -11.60 17.94
N ASN A 143 8.26 -12.50 17.35
CA ASN A 143 8.01 -13.84 17.89
C ASN A 143 9.07 -14.83 17.39
N GLN A 144 9.47 -14.71 16.11
CA GLN A 144 10.48 -15.57 15.48
C GLN A 144 11.25 -14.81 14.41
N ARG A 145 12.54 -15.12 14.28
CA ARG A 145 13.41 -14.67 13.20
C ARG A 145 14.53 -15.68 12.95
N ALA A 146 14.56 -16.24 11.74
CA ALA A 146 15.65 -17.06 11.26
C ALA A 146 16.90 -16.18 10.98
N PRO A 147 18.13 -16.63 11.28
CA PRO A 147 19.35 -15.81 11.14
C PRO A 147 19.56 -15.21 9.74
N GLU A 148 19.19 -15.95 8.70
CA GLU A 148 19.26 -15.55 7.30
C GLU A 148 18.31 -14.40 6.93
N MET A 149 17.33 -14.08 7.79
CA MET A 149 16.38 -12.99 7.56
C MET A 149 16.81 -11.70 8.24
N ALA A 150 18.03 -11.62 8.79
CA ALA A 150 18.47 -10.48 9.58
C ALA A 150 18.37 -9.15 8.81
N ASP A 151 18.60 -9.15 7.50
CA ASP A 151 18.59 -7.98 6.62
C ASP A 151 17.19 -7.57 6.13
N ARG A 152 16.14 -8.34 6.42
CA ARG A 152 14.78 -8.02 6.02
C ARG A 152 14.28 -6.71 6.63
N LEU A 153 13.67 -5.89 5.77
CA LEU A 153 12.98 -4.65 6.13
C LEU A 153 11.55 -4.70 5.56
N TYR A 154 10.58 -4.36 6.41
CA TYR A 154 9.18 -4.34 6.03
C TYR A 154 8.63 -2.93 6.17
N LEU A 155 8.19 -2.35 5.05
CA LEU A 155 7.36 -1.17 5.04
C LEU A 155 5.96 -1.59 5.48
N VAL A 156 5.40 -0.93 6.49
CA VAL A 156 4.06 -1.21 7.00
C VAL A 156 3.22 0.05 6.90
N ASN A 157 1.98 -0.11 6.45
CA ASN A 157 1.01 0.97 6.34
C ASN A 157 -0.17 0.69 7.28
N PHE A 158 -0.38 1.60 8.23
CA PHE A 158 -1.65 1.75 8.94
C PHE A 158 -2.36 3.01 8.49
N THR A 159 -3.68 2.97 8.59
CA THR A 159 -4.48 4.16 8.39
C THR A 159 -5.52 4.32 9.49
N GLY A 160 -5.67 5.56 9.97
CA GLY A 160 -6.64 5.92 10.99
C GLY A 160 -7.65 6.95 10.47
N PRO A 161 -8.84 7.03 11.09
CA PRO A 161 -9.80 8.08 10.77
C PRO A 161 -9.21 9.45 11.10
N THR A 162 -9.53 10.48 10.30
CA THR A 162 -9.01 11.85 10.49
C THR A 162 -9.67 12.63 11.64
N GLY A 163 -10.49 11.98 12.46
CA GLY A 163 -11.09 12.56 13.67
C GLY A 163 -12.15 13.65 13.43
N GLY A 164 -12.42 14.02 12.17
CA GLY A 164 -13.45 14.99 11.77
C GLY A 164 -14.30 14.48 10.60
N ASP A 165 -15.43 15.17 10.33
CA ASP A 165 -16.25 14.91 9.14
C ASP A 165 -15.41 15.09 7.87
N ALA A 166 -15.74 14.33 6.82
CA ALA A 166 -15.13 14.50 5.50
C ALA A 166 -15.21 15.98 5.07
N GLN A 167 -14.05 16.63 4.98
CA GLN A 167 -13.99 18.07 4.70
C GLN A 167 -14.22 18.38 3.22
N LEU A 168 -14.09 17.37 2.35
CA LEU A 168 -14.21 17.51 0.92
C LEU A 168 -15.12 16.43 0.34
N ALA A 169 -15.82 16.78 -0.74
CA ALA A 169 -16.71 15.89 -1.48
C ALA A 169 -16.72 16.29 -2.97
N HIS A 170 -17.09 15.35 -3.84
CA HIS A 170 -17.32 15.65 -5.25
C HIS A 170 -18.58 16.50 -5.44
N ASN A 171 -18.61 17.24 -6.54
CA ASN A 171 -19.74 18.08 -6.93
C ASN A 171 -20.93 17.30 -7.53
N ASN A 172 -21.31 16.16 -6.95
CA ASN A 172 -22.48 15.36 -7.34
C ASN A 172 -23.16 14.74 -6.09
N PRO A 173 -24.09 15.43 -5.41
CA PRO A 173 -24.64 14.96 -4.14
C PRO A 173 -25.51 13.70 -4.25
N THR A 174 -26.03 13.41 -5.45
CA THR A 174 -26.89 12.25 -5.74
C THR A 174 -26.12 11.01 -6.16
N GLY A 175 -24.83 11.17 -6.49
CA GLY A 175 -23.90 10.09 -6.85
C GLY A 175 -22.50 10.51 -6.42
N PRO A 176 -22.24 10.60 -5.10
CA PRO A 176 -21.11 11.35 -4.55
C PRO A 176 -19.74 10.74 -4.79
N GLY A 177 -19.66 9.49 -5.26
CA GLY A 177 -18.40 8.77 -5.32
C GLY A 177 -17.93 8.35 -3.94
N ALA A 178 -16.62 8.26 -3.76
CA ALA A 178 -15.99 7.82 -2.52
C ALA A 178 -15.02 8.86 -1.93
N PHE A 179 -15.00 10.11 -2.39
CA PHE A 179 -14.00 11.08 -1.92
C PHE A 179 -14.10 11.47 -0.45
N ALA A 180 -15.26 11.29 0.17
CA ALA A 180 -15.41 11.42 1.62
C ALA A 180 -14.56 10.41 2.40
N TRP A 181 -13.97 9.43 1.71
CA TRP A 181 -13.06 8.43 2.24
C TRP A 181 -11.64 9.00 2.37
N ASP A 182 -11.34 9.50 3.56
CA ASP A 182 -10.08 10.16 3.92
C ASP A 182 -9.48 9.59 5.21
N GLY A 183 -8.16 9.44 5.27
CA GLY A 183 -7.48 8.85 6.43
C GLY A 183 -6.03 9.29 6.55
N THR A 184 -5.59 9.57 7.77
CA THR A 184 -4.20 9.96 8.02
C THR A 184 -3.29 8.74 7.88
N PRO A 185 -2.26 8.79 7.02
CA PRO A 185 -1.33 7.68 6.86
C PRO A 185 -0.42 7.54 8.10
N GLN A 186 -0.11 6.30 8.45
CA GLN A 186 0.94 5.93 9.39
C GLN A 186 1.82 4.91 8.70
N ILE A 187 2.91 5.38 8.08
CA ILE A 187 3.76 4.55 7.24
C ILE A 187 5.18 4.59 7.78
N PHE A 188 5.74 3.43 8.04
CA PHE A 188 7.07 3.27 8.60
C PHE A 188 7.70 1.98 8.10
N VAL A 189 9.00 1.85 8.33
CA VAL A 189 9.75 0.63 8.07
C VAL A 189 10.21 0.05 9.37
N THR A 190 10.04 -1.25 9.54
CA THR A 190 10.61 -2.00 10.67
C THR A 190 11.63 -3.03 10.21
N ASP A 191 12.69 -3.23 11.00
CA ASP A 191 13.60 -4.36 10.83
C ASP A 191 13.10 -5.60 11.59
N THR A 192 13.84 -6.71 11.45
CA THR A 192 13.53 -7.98 12.12
C THR A 192 13.84 -8.02 13.62
N GLN A 193 14.19 -6.89 14.23
CA GLN A 193 14.20 -6.71 15.69
C GLN A 193 13.02 -5.88 16.18
N GLY A 194 12.10 -5.50 15.29
CA GLY A 194 10.95 -4.66 15.64
C GLY A 194 11.31 -3.20 15.86
N GLU A 195 12.48 -2.76 15.38
CA GLU A 195 12.89 -1.38 15.49
C GLU A 195 12.42 -0.58 14.28
N ILE A 196 12.09 0.69 14.47
CA ILE A 196 11.66 1.59 13.40
C ILE A 196 12.91 2.17 12.72
N ARG A 197 13.02 1.95 11.41
CA ARG A 197 14.21 2.30 10.61
C ARG A 197 13.95 3.34 9.52
N TRP A 198 12.68 3.67 9.28
CA TRP A 198 12.24 4.73 8.39
C TRP A 198 10.81 5.14 8.72
N TYR A 199 10.44 6.37 8.38
CA TYR A 199 9.12 6.94 8.65
C TYR A 199 8.75 7.89 7.52
N LEU A 200 7.52 7.83 7.04
CA LEU A 200 6.96 8.83 6.13
C LEU A 200 6.24 9.89 6.94
N ASP A 201 6.67 11.14 6.80
CA ASP A 201 6.03 12.28 7.43
C ASP A 201 4.57 12.42 6.96
N PRO A 202 3.60 12.54 7.89
CA PRO A 202 2.18 12.58 7.55
C PRO A 202 1.77 13.87 6.85
N SER A 203 2.63 14.90 6.77
CA SER A 203 2.38 16.12 5.98
C SER A 203 2.25 15.90 4.48
N ILE A 204 2.53 14.69 3.98
CA ILE A 204 2.15 14.26 2.62
C ILE A 204 0.63 14.22 2.40
N HIS A 205 -0.13 14.23 3.49
CA HIS A 205 -1.59 14.25 3.54
C HIS A 205 -2.11 15.58 4.11
N ASP A 206 -3.15 16.13 3.48
CA ASP A 206 -3.91 17.25 4.01
C ASP A 206 -5.38 17.13 3.59
N ALA A 207 -6.25 16.80 4.55
CA ALA A 207 -7.69 16.63 4.36
C ALA A 207 -8.41 17.87 3.79
N LYS A 208 -7.77 19.06 3.82
CA LYS A 208 -8.33 20.32 3.29
C LYS A 208 -7.93 20.58 1.84
N GLN A 209 -6.95 19.86 1.32
CA GLN A 209 -6.44 20.07 -0.03
C GLN A 209 -6.86 18.91 -0.93
N TYR A 210 -7.64 19.21 -1.98
CA TYR A 210 -8.27 18.20 -2.84
C TYR A 210 -7.30 17.16 -3.42
N ASP A 211 -6.09 17.59 -3.75
CA ASP A 211 -5.02 16.80 -4.34
C ASP A 211 -4.08 16.18 -3.29
N MET A 212 -4.33 16.37 -2.00
CA MET A 212 -3.61 15.77 -0.87
C MET A 212 -4.53 15.05 0.13
N ALA A 213 -5.83 15.01 -0.13
CA ALA A 213 -6.80 14.23 0.63
C ALA A 213 -6.99 12.84 0.02
N GLY A 214 -7.62 11.95 0.79
CA GLY A 214 -7.83 10.54 0.49
C GLY A 214 -6.90 9.64 1.29
N TYR A 215 -7.11 8.33 1.17
CA TYR A 215 -6.23 7.32 1.77
C TYR A 215 -4.99 7.07 0.92
N LEU A 216 -3.81 7.13 1.53
CA LEU A 216 -2.56 6.70 0.91
C LEU A 216 -2.50 5.17 0.82
N MET A 217 -2.50 4.63 -0.40
CA MET A 217 -2.61 3.20 -0.69
C MET A 217 -1.77 2.77 -1.89
N GLY A 218 -1.68 1.45 -2.11
CA GLY A 218 -0.96 0.88 -3.24
C GLY A 218 0.55 1.13 -3.17
N LEU A 219 1.13 1.06 -1.97
CA LEU A 219 2.57 1.19 -1.80
C LEU A 219 3.27 0.00 -2.45
N HIS A 220 4.15 0.27 -3.39
CA HIS A 220 5.06 -0.70 -4.00
C HIS A 220 6.46 -0.10 -4.10
N GLN A 221 7.49 -0.92 -3.92
CA GLN A 221 8.83 -0.56 -4.37
C GLN A 221 9.00 -0.99 -5.82
N VAL A 222 9.54 -0.10 -6.64
CA VAL A 222 9.79 -0.32 -8.07
C VAL A 222 11.26 -0.07 -8.37
N ASP A 223 11.70 -0.51 -9.55
CA ASP A 223 13.08 -0.41 -10.03
C ASP A 223 13.76 0.94 -9.70
N GLY A 224 14.98 0.82 -9.19
CA GLY A 224 15.79 1.94 -8.70
C GLY A 224 15.37 2.41 -7.31
N GLY A 225 14.89 1.50 -6.47
CA GLY A 225 14.58 1.72 -5.06
C GLY A 225 13.41 2.65 -4.73
N LYS A 226 12.63 3.09 -5.72
CA LYS A 226 11.59 4.11 -5.54
C LYS A 226 10.28 3.49 -5.08
N LEU A 227 9.51 4.24 -4.31
CA LEU A 227 8.14 3.93 -3.95
C LEU A 227 7.17 4.56 -4.95
N ILE A 228 6.13 3.82 -5.33
CA ILE A 228 4.92 4.35 -5.95
C ILE A 228 3.74 4.14 -5.02
N PHE A 229 2.77 5.05 -5.07
CA PHE A 229 1.52 4.98 -4.31
C PHE A 229 0.54 6.01 -4.86
N GLY A 230 -0.72 5.93 -4.43
CA GLY A 230 -1.70 6.98 -4.70
C GLY A 230 -2.51 7.36 -3.47
N GLN A 231 -3.18 8.51 -3.56
CA GLN A 231 -3.94 9.12 -2.49
C GLN A 231 -5.06 9.95 -3.10
N GLY A 232 -6.29 9.43 -3.05
CA GLY A 232 -7.51 10.11 -3.49
C GLY A 232 -7.46 10.55 -4.95
N GLN A 233 -7.01 11.78 -5.21
CA GLN A 233 -7.04 12.40 -6.53
C GLN A 233 -5.65 12.52 -7.17
N SER A 234 -4.64 11.99 -6.48
CA SER A 234 -3.23 12.08 -6.88
C SER A 234 -2.52 10.74 -6.80
N TYR A 235 -1.46 10.57 -7.59
CA TYR A 235 -0.51 9.47 -7.49
C TYR A 235 0.94 9.99 -7.52
N TYR A 236 1.85 9.20 -6.96
CA TYR A 236 3.17 9.65 -6.53
C TYR A 236 4.24 8.63 -6.92
N LYS A 237 5.45 9.14 -7.17
CA LYS A 237 6.68 8.36 -7.18
C LYS A 237 7.72 9.08 -6.34
N MET A 238 8.26 8.41 -5.34
CA MET A 238 9.12 8.98 -4.30
C MET A 238 10.31 8.07 -4.07
N ASP A 239 11.50 8.58 -3.78
CA ASP A 239 12.60 7.74 -3.28
C ASP A 239 12.57 7.59 -1.76
N LEU A 240 13.42 6.71 -1.23
CA LEU A 240 13.50 6.43 0.21
C LEU A 240 14.04 7.62 1.03
N LEU A 241 14.55 8.70 0.42
CA LEU A 241 14.91 9.94 1.14
C LEU A 241 13.72 10.91 1.23
N GLY A 242 12.58 10.56 0.64
CA GLY A 242 11.38 11.41 0.63
C GLY A 242 11.35 12.40 -0.52
N ARG A 243 12.24 12.32 -1.51
CA ARG A 243 12.16 13.19 -2.69
C ARG A 243 11.12 12.66 -3.65
N LEU A 244 10.14 13.50 -3.96
CA LEU A 244 9.16 13.24 -4.99
C LEU A 244 9.83 13.35 -6.38
N SER A 245 9.86 12.23 -7.11
CA SER A 245 10.10 12.25 -8.55
C SER A 245 8.92 12.90 -9.27
N PHE A 246 7.69 12.62 -8.81
CA PHE A 246 6.49 13.37 -9.19
C PHE A 246 5.37 13.20 -8.16
N LYS A 247 4.43 14.15 -8.19
CA LYS A 247 3.06 14.07 -7.69
C LYS A 247 2.16 14.51 -8.85
N ARG A 248 1.22 13.68 -9.28
CA ARG A 248 0.38 13.94 -10.45
C ARG A 248 -1.10 13.74 -10.13
N PRO A 249 -2.00 14.58 -10.69
CA PRO A 249 -3.43 14.33 -10.60
C PRO A 249 -3.83 13.15 -11.49
N LEU A 250 -4.96 12.52 -11.17
CA LEU A 250 -5.60 11.57 -12.09
C LEU A 250 -6.01 12.26 -13.41
N PRO A 251 -5.87 11.59 -14.56
CA PRO A 251 -6.20 12.19 -15.86
C PRO A 251 -7.71 12.26 -16.10
N GLY A 252 -8.14 13.30 -16.83
CA GLY A 252 -9.51 13.41 -17.34
C GLY A 252 -10.59 13.37 -16.25
N ASN A 253 -11.64 12.57 -16.49
CA ASN A 253 -12.77 12.38 -15.57
C ASN A 253 -12.60 11.15 -14.68
N PHE A 254 -11.37 10.80 -14.31
CA PHE A 254 -11.11 9.75 -13.32
C PHE A 254 -10.84 10.38 -11.95
N ILE A 255 -11.39 9.75 -10.93
CA ILE A 255 -11.42 10.23 -9.55
C ILE A 255 -11.23 9.06 -8.59
N ASP A 256 -11.03 9.34 -7.31
CA ASP A 256 -11.08 8.35 -6.23
C ASP A 256 -10.15 7.15 -6.44
N PHE A 257 -8.89 7.45 -6.79
CA PHE A 257 -7.81 6.49 -6.63
C PHE A 257 -7.90 5.90 -5.23
N SER A 258 -7.77 4.59 -5.19
CA SER A 258 -7.64 3.88 -3.93
C SER A 258 -6.94 2.55 -4.18
N HIS A 259 -6.56 1.86 -3.12
CA HIS A 259 -6.05 0.48 -3.03
C HIS A 259 -4.80 0.12 -3.84
N GLU A 260 -4.80 0.30 -5.16
CA GLU A 260 -3.76 -0.26 -6.02
C GLU A 260 -3.27 0.68 -7.12
N ILE A 261 -1.94 0.78 -7.18
CA ILE A 261 -1.17 1.23 -8.34
C ILE A 261 -0.09 0.20 -8.61
N GLN A 262 0.23 -0.07 -9.87
CA GLN A 262 1.30 -0.98 -10.24
C GLN A 262 2.10 -0.41 -11.41
N GLN A 263 3.43 -0.57 -11.39
CA GLN A 263 4.27 -0.22 -12.52
C GLN A 263 4.43 -1.42 -13.46
N MET A 264 4.12 -1.21 -14.74
CA MET A 264 4.32 -2.19 -15.80
C MET A 264 5.79 -2.19 -16.27
N PRO A 265 6.27 -3.27 -16.94
CA PRO A 265 7.64 -3.35 -17.47
C PRO A 265 8.00 -2.23 -18.47
N ASN A 266 7.03 -1.66 -19.18
CA ASN A 266 7.22 -0.53 -20.08
C ASN A 266 7.31 0.84 -19.35
N GLY A 267 7.23 0.84 -18.01
CA GLY A 267 7.25 2.03 -17.16
C GLY A 267 5.88 2.69 -16.94
N HIS A 268 4.83 2.24 -17.64
CA HIS A 268 3.46 2.72 -17.45
C HIS A 268 2.93 2.34 -16.07
N GLN A 269 1.83 2.97 -15.67
CA GLN A 269 1.19 2.71 -14.38
C GLN A 269 -0.25 2.28 -14.58
N LEU A 270 -0.60 1.13 -13.99
CA LEU A 270 -1.97 0.70 -13.83
C LEU A 270 -2.50 1.25 -12.50
N MET A 271 -3.70 1.81 -12.52
CA MET A 271 -4.32 2.37 -11.32
C MET A 271 -5.78 1.98 -11.25
N ARG A 272 -6.22 1.60 -10.04
CA ARG A 272 -7.64 1.44 -9.76
C ARG A 272 -8.24 2.80 -9.40
N VAL A 273 -9.24 3.22 -10.18
CA VAL A 273 -9.94 4.50 -10.01
C VAL A 273 -11.46 4.32 -10.07
N ALA A 274 -12.18 5.44 -9.97
CA ALA A 274 -13.58 5.57 -10.32
C ALA A 274 -13.75 6.54 -11.50
N LYS A 275 -14.92 6.48 -12.15
CA LYS A 275 -15.31 7.38 -13.23
C LYS A 275 -16.25 8.46 -12.69
N LYS A 276 -15.88 9.71 -12.94
CA LYS A 276 -16.73 10.87 -12.67
C LYS A 276 -17.77 11.04 -13.77
N ASP A 277 -18.98 11.45 -13.38
CA ASP A 277 -20.07 11.80 -14.31
C ASP A 277 -20.39 10.64 -15.29
N TYR A 278 -20.45 9.42 -14.78
CA TYR A 278 -20.85 8.23 -15.52
C TYR A 278 -22.36 8.19 -15.71
N LEU A 279 -22.82 7.97 -16.95
CA LEU A 279 -24.23 7.83 -17.27
C LEU A 279 -24.66 6.37 -17.15
N THR A 280 -25.49 6.05 -16.14
CA THR A 280 -26.02 4.69 -15.97
C THR A 280 -26.98 4.32 -17.11
N PRO A 281 -27.25 3.02 -17.34
CA PRO A 281 -28.25 2.58 -18.31
C PRO A 281 -29.64 3.19 -18.09
N GLU A 282 -29.98 3.53 -16.85
CA GLU A 282 -31.24 4.19 -16.47
C GLU A 282 -31.22 5.72 -16.66
N GLY A 283 -30.15 6.27 -17.24
CA GLY A 283 -30.02 7.70 -17.57
C GLY A 283 -29.64 8.60 -16.39
N LYS A 284 -29.08 8.05 -15.31
CA LYS A 284 -28.64 8.82 -14.14
C LYS A 284 -27.15 9.12 -14.20
N LEU A 285 -26.75 10.31 -13.74
CA LEU A 285 -25.35 10.72 -13.69
C LEU A 285 -24.77 10.45 -12.30
N VAL A 286 -23.78 9.56 -12.22
CA VAL A 286 -23.17 9.11 -10.97
C VAL A 286 -21.65 9.16 -11.04
N ASN A 287 -20.98 9.31 -9.90
CA ASN A 287 -19.58 8.90 -9.79
C ASN A 287 -19.56 7.40 -9.45
N THR A 288 -18.84 6.61 -10.24
CA THR A 288 -18.74 5.17 -10.02
C THR A 288 -17.88 4.86 -8.79
N ILE A 289 -17.81 3.59 -8.39
CA ILE A 289 -17.12 3.20 -7.16
C ILE A 289 -16.23 2.01 -7.47
N ARG A 290 -14.90 2.25 -7.49
CA ARG A 290 -13.90 1.18 -7.39
C ARG A 290 -13.99 0.11 -8.49
N ASP A 291 -14.41 0.51 -9.68
CA ASP A 291 -14.84 -0.36 -10.78
C ASP A 291 -14.24 0.05 -12.13
N HIS A 292 -13.18 0.85 -12.11
CA HIS A 292 -12.41 1.23 -13.29
C HIS A 292 -10.92 1.01 -13.05
N ILE A 293 -10.23 0.62 -14.12
CA ILE A 293 -8.78 0.53 -14.15
C ILE A 293 -8.29 1.37 -15.32
N ILE A 294 -7.26 2.17 -15.09
CA ILE A 294 -6.62 2.98 -16.11
C ILE A 294 -5.16 2.61 -16.23
N GLU A 295 -4.65 2.66 -17.45
CA GLU A 295 -3.21 2.68 -17.73
C GLU A 295 -2.81 4.10 -18.11
N VAL A 296 -1.74 4.60 -17.49
CA VAL A 296 -1.13 5.89 -17.85
C VAL A 296 0.34 5.71 -18.21
N ASP A 297 0.81 6.50 -19.17
CA ASP A 297 2.21 6.49 -19.57
C ASP A 297 3.12 7.23 -18.56
N ALA A 298 4.41 7.29 -18.89
CA ALA A 298 5.42 7.97 -18.08
C ALA A 298 5.19 9.49 -17.94
N ASP A 299 4.37 10.12 -18.78
CA ASP A 299 3.99 11.54 -18.69
C ASP A 299 2.66 11.74 -17.94
N GLY A 300 1.93 10.66 -17.67
CA GLY A 300 0.63 10.66 -17.00
C GLY A 300 -0.53 10.80 -17.99
N SER A 301 -0.28 10.58 -19.28
CA SER A 301 -1.33 10.55 -20.30
C SER A 301 -2.07 9.22 -20.25
N LEU A 302 -3.38 9.26 -20.44
CA LEU A 302 -4.21 8.06 -20.47
C LEU A 302 -3.91 7.22 -21.71
N VAL A 303 -3.60 5.94 -21.51
CA VAL A 303 -3.29 4.97 -22.57
C VAL A 303 -4.47 4.03 -22.81
N HIS A 304 -5.04 3.47 -21.73
CA HIS A 304 -6.12 2.49 -21.81
C HIS A 304 -7.06 2.57 -20.61
N VAL A 305 -8.29 2.09 -20.79
CA VAL A 305 -9.33 2.04 -19.75
C VAL A 305 -10.03 0.68 -19.81
N TRP A 306 -10.08 0.00 -18.66
CA TRP A 306 -10.98 -1.12 -18.43
C TRP A 306 -12.18 -0.62 -17.60
N ASP A 307 -13.32 -0.45 -18.25
CA ASP A 307 -14.60 -0.11 -17.60
C ASP A 307 -15.33 -1.40 -17.22
N LEU A 308 -15.23 -1.78 -15.95
CA LEU A 308 -15.77 -3.06 -15.47
C LEU A 308 -17.29 -3.11 -15.48
N ASN A 309 -17.97 -1.96 -15.55
CA ASN A 309 -19.43 -1.93 -15.68
C ASN A 309 -19.91 -2.48 -17.03
N THR A 310 -19.02 -2.51 -18.03
CA THR A 310 -19.30 -3.03 -19.38
C THR A 310 -18.64 -4.39 -19.63
N ILE A 311 -17.57 -4.70 -18.91
CA ILE A 311 -16.80 -5.95 -19.06
C ILE A 311 -17.37 -7.08 -18.20
N LEU A 312 -17.92 -6.74 -17.02
CA LEU A 312 -18.45 -7.70 -16.04
C LEU A 312 -19.94 -7.49 -15.80
N ASP A 313 -20.51 -8.24 -14.85
CA ASP A 313 -21.91 -8.10 -14.42
C ASP A 313 -22.02 -7.28 -13.12
N PRO A 314 -22.40 -5.99 -13.20
CA PRO A 314 -22.58 -5.15 -12.01
C PRO A 314 -23.82 -5.49 -11.19
N TYR A 315 -24.66 -6.41 -11.65
CA TYR A 315 -25.90 -6.83 -10.99
C TYR A 315 -25.82 -8.20 -10.31
N ARG A 316 -24.68 -8.90 -10.41
CA ARG A 316 -24.43 -10.10 -9.62
C ARG A 316 -24.37 -9.78 -8.12
N ASP A 317 -25.36 -10.25 -7.38
CA ASP A 317 -25.61 -9.88 -5.98
C ASP A 317 -25.29 -11.00 -4.96
N VAL A 318 -24.86 -12.18 -5.43
CA VAL A 318 -24.72 -13.37 -4.58
C VAL A 318 -23.75 -13.13 -3.44
N THR A 319 -22.55 -12.63 -3.73
CA THR A 319 -21.55 -12.31 -2.71
C THR A 319 -21.95 -11.08 -1.89
N LEU A 320 -22.49 -10.03 -2.52
CA LEU A 320 -22.98 -8.83 -1.82
C LEU A 320 -23.98 -9.17 -0.70
N SER A 321 -24.89 -10.12 -0.94
CA SER A 321 -25.86 -10.57 0.06
C SER A 321 -25.24 -11.38 1.21
N ALA A 322 -24.03 -11.91 1.02
CA ALA A 322 -23.30 -12.69 1.99
C ALA A 322 -22.35 -11.86 2.88
N LEU A 323 -22.11 -10.59 2.55
CA LEU A 323 -21.17 -9.73 3.27
C LEU A 323 -21.63 -9.40 4.68
N ASP A 324 -20.66 -9.24 5.58
CA ASP A 324 -20.86 -8.65 6.90
C ASP A 324 -20.84 -7.11 6.77
N MET A 325 -21.99 -6.48 7.01
CA MET A 325 -22.12 -5.03 6.90
C MET A 325 -21.34 -4.26 7.97
N GLY A 326 -20.76 -4.95 8.96
CA GLY A 326 -19.89 -4.33 9.95
C GLY A 326 -18.51 -3.96 9.45
N ALA A 327 -18.03 -4.56 8.36
CA ALA A 327 -16.78 -4.18 7.69
C ALA A 327 -16.88 -4.29 6.18
N VAL A 328 -17.26 -3.18 5.55
CA VAL A 328 -17.18 -3.03 4.09
C VAL A 328 -15.90 -2.27 3.78
N CYS A 329 -14.78 -3.00 3.62
CA CYS A 329 -13.44 -2.40 3.56
C CYS A 329 -13.15 -1.56 4.83
N LEU A 330 -12.58 -0.37 4.70
CA LEU A 330 -12.29 0.50 5.85
C LEU A 330 -13.53 1.24 6.37
N ASN A 331 -14.70 1.09 5.74
CA ASN A 331 -15.96 1.59 6.30
C ASN A 331 -16.44 0.61 7.36
N VAL A 332 -15.86 0.71 8.56
CA VAL A 332 -16.15 -0.16 9.70
C VAL A 332 -17.30 0.43 10.51
N ASN A 333 -18.43 -0.28 10.53
CA ASN A 333 -19.57 0.07 11.37
C ASN A 333 -19.93 -1.09 12.29
N LEU A 334 -19.33 -1.09 13.48
CA LEU A 334 -19.50 -2.18 14.45
C LEU A 334 -20.97 -2.44 14.85
N LYS A 335 -21.90 -1.47 14.68
CA LYS A 335 -23.34 -1.68 14.96
C LYS A 335 -24.03 -2.59 13.95
N ASP A 336 -23.44 -2.73 12.78
CA ASP A 336 -23.93 -3.56 11.69
C ASP A 336 -23.11 -4.84 11.53
N ALA A 337 -22.18 -5.12 12.46
CA ALA A 337 -21.45 -6.38 12.52
C ALA A 337 -22.39 -7.58 12.57
N GLY A 338 -22.17 -8.54 11.67
CA GLY A 338 -22.97 -9.73 11.47
C GLY A 338 -24.29 -9.52 10.71
N LYS A 339 -24.66 -8.28 10.33
CA LYS A 339 -25.86 -8.02 9.53
C LYS A 339 -25.58 -8.25 8.05
N GLN A 340 -26.59 -8.71 7.32
CA GLN A 340 -26.58 -8.91 5.88
C GLN A 340 -27.65 -8.05 5.22
N MET A 341 -27.44 -7.63 3.98
CA MET A 341 -28.46 -6.97 3.17
C MET A 341 -29.22 -7.99 2.32
N THR A 342 -30.53 -7.79 2.21
CA THR A 342 -31.39 -8.51 1.27
C THR A 342 -31.17 -8.03 -0.16
N LYS A 343 -31.58 -8.85 -1.14
CA LYS A 343 -31.52 -8.47 -2.58
C LYS A 343 -32.27 -7.16 -2.87
N ALA A 344 -33.42 -6.95 -2.23
CA ALA A 344 -34.20 -5.72 -2.40
C ALA A 344 -33.44 -4.50 -1.89
N GLU A 345 -32.83 -4.61 -0.70
CA GLU A 345 -32.02 -3.53 -0.12
C GLU A 345 -30.79 -3.22 -0.97
N LEU A 346 -30.11 -4.24 -1.51
CA LEU A 346 -28.96 -4.06 -2.42
C LEU A 346 -29.36 -3.34 -3.72
N ALA A 347 -30.52 -3.67 -4.28
CA ALA A 347 -31.03 -3.03 -5.50
C ALA A 347 -31.49 -1.58 -5.25
N SER A 348 -32.04 -1.29 -4.07
CA SER A 348 -32.55 0.03 -3.69
C SER A 348 -31.55 0.91 -2.93
N ALA A 349 -30.33 0.42 -2.68
CA ALA A 349 -29.31 1.18 -1.95
C ALA A 349 -29.10 2.58 -2.58
N PRO A 350 -28.76 3.61 -1.81
CA PRO A 350 -28.39 4.90 -2.41
C PRO A 350 -27.08 4.77 -3.21
N TYR A 351 -26.83 5.71 -4.12
CA TYR A 351 -25.52 5.81 -4.78
C TYR A 351 -24.46 6.35 -3.83
N GLY A 352 -23.21 5.97 -4.08
CA GLY A 352 -22.06 6.28 -3.25
C GLY A 352 -21.36 5.02 -2.76
N ASP A 353 -20.43 5.20 -1.81
CA ASP A 353 -19.61 4.12 -1.27
C ASP A 353 -20.38 3.19 -0.29
N ILE A 354 -21.38 2.49 -0.81
CA ILE A 354 -22.26 1.58 -0.08
C ILE A 354 -22.40 0.28 -0.90
N PRO A 355 -22.39 -0.90 -0.27
CA PRO A 355 -22.69 -2.16 -0.97
C PRO A 355 -24.02 -2.09 -1.70
N GLY A 356 -24.01 -2.50 -2.96
CA GLY A 356 -25.21 -2.51 -3.80
C GLY A 356 -24.84 -2.86 -5.22
N VAL A 357 -25.86 -3.15 -6.02
CA VAL A 357 -25.69 -3.50 -7.43
C VAL A 357 -25.72 -2.27 -8.33
N GLY A 358 -25.07 -2.37 -9.49
CA GLY A 358 -25.10 -1.37 -10.56
C GLY A 358 -24.04 -0.26 -10.43
N PRO A 359 -23.76 0.45 -11.54
CA PRO A 359 -22.81 1.55 -11.54
C PRO A 359 -23.20 2.67 -10.56
N GLY A 360 -22.21 3.26 -9.89
CA GLY A 360 -22.43 4.27 -8.85
C GLY A 360 -22.63 3.72 -7.44
N ARG A 361 -22.55 2.40 -7.27
CA ARG A 361 -22.48 1.71 -5.98
C ARG A 361 -21.24 0.83 -5.91
N ASN A 362 -20.89 0.42 -4.71
CA ASN A 362 -19.73 -0.42 -4.45
C ASN A 362 -20.04 -1.89 -4.80
N TRP A 363 -20.25 -2.20 -6.08
CA TRP A 363 -20.66 -3.53 -6.55
C TRP A 363 -19.48 -4.48 -6.79
N ALA A 364 -18.35 -3.95 -7.26
CA ALA A 364 -17.13 -4.71 -7.56
C ALA A 364 -16.13 -4.66 -6.41
N HIS A 365 -15.83 -3.43 -5.94
CA HIS A 365 -14.78 -3.18 -4.97
C HIS A 365 -13.44 -3.83 -5.39
N VAL A 366 -12.88 -3.39 -6.51
CA VAL A 366 -11.57 -3.89 -6.95
C VAL A 366 -10.51 -3.43 -5.95
N ASN A 367 -9.65 -4.35 -5.50
CA ASN A 367 -8.67 -4.07 -4.45
C ASN A 367 -7.24 -4.48 -4.77
N SER A 368 -7.02 -5.17 -5.89
CA SER A 368 -5.69 -5.38 -6.45
C SER A 368 -5.76 -5.45 -7.97
N ILE A 369 -4.63 -5.17 -8.59
CA ILE A 369 -4.33 -5.26 -10.01
C ILE A 369 -2.96 -5.92 -10.08
N ASP A 370 -2.83 -6.87 -10.97
CA ASP A 370 -1.57 -7.40 -11.45
C ASP A 370 -1.50 -7.33 -12.98
N TYR A 371 -0.31 -7.25 -13.55
CA TYR A 371 -0.09 -7.23 -15.00
C TYR A 371 0.59 -8.50 -15.47
N ASP A 372 -0.06 -9.22 -16.38
CA ASP A 372 0.54 -10.38 -17.05
C ASP A 372 1.17 -9.95 -18.38
N ALA A 373 2.50 -9.84 -18.36
CA ALA A 373 3.28 -9.45 -19.52
C ALA A 373 3.29 -10.50 -20.64
N SER A 374 2.90 -11.75 -20.37
CA SER A 374 2.95 -12.83 -21.35
C SER A 374 1.88 -12.70 -22.44
N ASP A 375 0.75 -12.06 -22.14
CA ASP A 375 -0.37 -11.88 -23.06
C ASP A 375 -1.01 -10.48 -23.04
N ASP A 376 -0.34 -9.49 -22.41
CA ASP A 376 -0.80 -8.10 -22.28
C ASP A 376 -2.20 -8.01 -21.67
N SER A 377 -2.33 -8.56 -20.46
CA SER A 377 -3.58 -8.59 -19.73
C SER A 377 -3.40 -8.15 -18.28
N ILE A 378 -4.52 -7.94 -17.60
CA ILE A 378 -4.55 -7.62 -16.18
C ILE A 378 -5.28 -8.70 -15.41
N ILE A 379 -4.81 -8.98 -14.19
CA ILE A 379 -5.49 -9.82 -13.21
C ILE A 379 -5.99 -8.92 -12.09
N ILE A 380 -7.26 -9.03 -11.74
CA ILE A 380 -7.89 -8.17 -10.75
C ILE A 380 -8.52 -8.98 -9.64
N SER A 381 -8.47 -8.47 -8.42
CA SER A 381 -9.24 -9.00 -7.30
C SER A 381 -10.45 -8.10 -7.04
N SER A 382 -11.65 -8.67 -7.18
CA SER A 382 -12.91 -8.03 -6.83
C SER A 382 -13.44 -8.59 -5.50
N ARG A 383 -13.41 -7.74 -4.45
CA ARG A 383 -13.87 -8.14 -3.11
C ARG A 383 -15.34 -8.52 -3.11
N HIS A 384 -16.19 -7.71 -3.74
CA HIS A 384 -17.65 -7.86 -3.65
C HIS A 384 -18.23 -8.86 -4.65
N GLN A 385 -17.40 -9.38 -5.54
CA GLN A 385 -17.73 -10.53 -6.37
C GLN A 385 -17.11 -11.84 -5.85
N SER A 386 -16.24 -11.79 -4.82
CA SER A 386 -15.41 -12.92 -4.36
C SER A 386 -14.81 -13.65 -5.56
N ALA A 387 -14.11 -12.88 -6.38
CA ALA A 387 -13.63 -13.32 -7.68
C ALA A 387 -12.28 -12.69 -8.01
N VAL A 388 -11.36 -13.53 -8.49
CA VAL A 388 -10.18 -13.08 -9.23
C VAL A 388 -10.49 -13.23 -10.72
N ILE A 389 -10.25 -12.20 -11.51
CA ILE A 389 -10.59 -12.17 -12.94
C ILE A 389 -9.38 -11.74 -13.76
N LYS A 390 -9.10 -12.44 -14.85
CA LYS A 390 -8.14 -12.00 -15.88
C LYS A 390 -8.88 -11.37 -17.06
N ILE A 391 -8.45 -10.17 -17.46
CA ILE A 391 -9.05 -9.36 -18.52
C ILE A 391 -7.97 -8.96 -19.52
N GLY A 392 -8.18 -9.27 -20.80
CA GLY A 392 -7.22 -8.92 -21.85
C GLY A 392 -7.20 -7.43 -22.20
N ARG A 393 -6.17 -7.03 -22.96
CA ARG A 393 -6.12 -5.74 -23.66
C ARG A 393 -7.35 -5.45 -24.52
N ASP A 394 -7.97 -6.50 -25.05
CA ASP A 394 -9.20 -6.49 -25.84
C ASP A 394 -10.47 -6.20 -25.01
N ASN A 395 -10.33 -5.95 -23.70
CA ASN A 395 -11.42 -5.78 -22.73
C ASN A 395 -12.33 -7.02 -22.63
N GLN A 396 -11.83 -8.22 -22.99
CA GLN A 396 -12.56 -9.46 -22.83
C GLN A 396 -12.07 -10.23 -21.61
N VAL A 397 -13.01 -10.82 -20.87
CA VAL A 397 -12.71 -11.75 -19.78
C VAL A 397 -12.05 -13.00 -20.35
N LYS A 398 -10.86 -13.33 -19.85
CA LYS A 398 -10.13 -14.56 -20.19
C LYS A 398 -10.56 -15.71 -19.29
N TRP A 399 -10.53 -15.49 -17.97
CA TRP A 399 -11.00 -16.45 -16.98
C TRP A 399 -11.46 -15.78 -15.68
N ILE A 400 -12.23 -16.52 -14.88
CA ILE A 400 -12.76 -16.13 -13.58
C ILE A 400 -12.50 -17.26 -12.57
N LEU A 401 -11.77 -16.95 -11.51
CA LEU A 401 -11.63 -17.78 -10.32
C LEU A 401 -12.67 -17.35 -9.28
N SER A 402 -13.84 -17.99 -9.29
CA SER A 402 -14.95 -17.69 -8.38
C SER A 402 -15.93 -18.86 -8.28
N ASP A 403 -16.67 -18.93 -7.17
CA ASP A 403 -17.83 -19.82 -7.07
C ASP A 403 -18.88 -19.49 -8.16
N PRO A 404 -19.38 -20.49 -8.92
CA PRO A 404 -20.18 -20.28 -10.14
C PRO A 404 -21.55 -19.65 -9.91
N ARG A 405 -22.04 -19.58 -8.66
CA ARG A 405 -23.37 -19.04 -8.36
C ARG A 405 -23.50 -17.58 -8.77
N GLY A 406 -24.59 -17.27 -9.48
CA GLY A 406 -24.97 -15.91 -9.86
C GLY A 406 -24.28 -15.35 -11.10
N TRP A 407 -23.28 -16.04 -11.65
CA TRP A 407 -22.73 -15.67 -12.95
C TRP A 407 -23.74 -15.99 -14.06
N SER A 408 -23.96 -15.05 -14.98
CA SER A 408 -24.85 -15.26 -16.13
C SER A 408 -24.28 -16.30 -17.11
N GLU A 409 -25.06 -16.69 -18.12
CA GLU A 409 -24.63 -17.61 -19.17
C GLU A 409 -23.39 -17.10 -19.92
N ASP A 410 -23.24 -15.77 -20.06
CA ASP A 410 -22.14 -15.11 -20.77
C ASP A 410 -20.75 -15.34 -20.12
N TYR A 411 -20.71 -15.77 -18.86
CA TYR A 411 -19.47 -16.01 -18.11
C TYR A 411 -19.21 -17.47 -17.79
N GLN A 412 -20.14 -18.38 -18.12
CA GLN A 412 -20.02 -19.79 -17.71
C GLN A 412 -18.79 -20.46 -18.35
N ASP A 413 -18.45 -20.10 -19.57
CA ASP A 413 -17.26 -20.59 -20.27
C ASP A 413 -15.95 -19.95 -19.77
N LYS A 414 -16.04 -18.90 -18.94
CA LYS A 414 -14.88 -18.22 -18.32
C LYS A 414 -14.58 -18.72 -16.92
N LEU A 415 -15.48 -19.44 -16.27
CA LEU A 415 -15.28 -19.95 -14.91
C LEU A 415 -14.27 -21.11 -14.90
N LEU A 416 -13.25 -21.01 -14.05
CA LEU A 416 -12.26 -22.06 -13.87
C LEU A 416 -12.87 -23.26 -13.13
N THR A 417 -12.57 -24.46 -13.61
CA THR A 417 -12.99 -25.72 -12.97
C THR A 417 -11.95 -26.17 -11.94
N PRO A 418 -12.32 -26.35 -10.66
CA PRO A 418 -11.38 -26.79 -9.65
C PRO A 418 -11.02 -28.27 -9.87
N ILE A 419 -9.74 -28.58 -9.73
CA ILE A 419 -9.20 -29.95 -9.86
C ILE A 419 -8.41 -30.32 -8.60
N GLY A 420 -8.36 -31.63 -8.30
CA GLY A 420 -7.49 -32.18 -7.27
C GLY A 420 -6.06 -32.35 -7.76
N ALA A 421 -5.16 -32.72 -6.85
CA ALA A 421 -3.76 -33.03 -7.18
C ALA A 421 -3.60 -34.24 -8.13
N ASP A 422 -4.64 -35.05 -8.28
CA ASP A 422 -4.73 -36.15 -9.26
C ASP A 422 -5.21 -35.68 -10.65
N GLY A 423 -5.44 -34.37 -10.82
CA GLY A 423 -5.95 -33.76 -12.04
C GLY A 423 -7.44 -34.00 -12.31
N GLN A 424 -8.17 -34.62 -11.38
CA GLN A 424 -9.60 -34.88 -11.57
C GLN A 424 -10.46 -33.68 -11.13
N PRO A 425 -11.54 -33.36 -11.86
CA PRO A 425 -12.49 -32.32 -11.46
C PRO A 425 -13.07 -32.57 -10.07
N LEU A 426 -13.14 -31.52 -9.26
CA LEU A 426 -13.73 -31.56 -7.93
C LEU A 426 -15.22 -31.22 -8.01
N SER A 427 -16.05 -32.00 -7.30
CA SER A 427 -17.46 -31.66 -7.13
C SER A 427 -17.60 -30.56 -6.08
N CYS A 428 -18.23 -29.44 -6.45
CA CYS A 428 -18.54 -28.34 -5.54
C CYS A 428 -20.05 -28.16 -5.35
N PHE A 429 -20.48 -27.99 -4.11
CA PHE A 429 -21.88 -27.75 -3.75
C PHE A 429 -21.98 -26.59 -2.77
N LYS A 430 -22.78 -25.58 -3.13
CA LYS A 430 -23.00 -24.36 -2.33
C LYS A 430 -21.69 -23.68 -1.90
N GLY A 431 -20.73 -23.54 -2.83
CA GLY A 431 -19.44 -22.90 -2.58
C GLY A 431 -18.40 -23.75 -1.86
N LYS A 432 -18.72 -24.97 -1.44
CA LYS A 432 -17.77 -25.91 -0.84
C LYS A 432 -17.40 -27.01 -1.82
N CYS A 433 -16.12 -27.26 -2.03
CA CYS A 433 -15.61 -28.32 -2.88
C CYS A 433 -15.18 -29.56 -2.07
N GLN A 434 -15.02 -30.70 -2.74
CA GLN A 434 -14.40 -31.89 -2.15
C GLN A 434 -12.90 -31.67 -1.95
N GLY A 435 -12.32 -32.26 -0.89
CA GLY A 435 -10.90 -32.10 -0.56
C GLY A 435 -10.57 -30.77 0.10
N GLU A 436 -9.32 -30.32 -0.06
CA GLU A 436 -8.79 -29.10 0.56
C GLU A 436 -9.04 -27.82 -0.24
N PHE A 437 -9.41 -27.95 -1.52
CA PHE A 437 -9.71 -26.79 -2.36
C PHE A 437 -10.87 -25.97 -1.75
N ASP A 438 -10.65 -24.68 -1.59
CA ASP A 438 -11.70 -23.68 -1.37
C ASP A 438 -11.47 -22.50 -2.31
N TRP A 439 -12.54 -21.79 -2.64
CA TRP A 439 -12.43 -20.49 -3.32
C TRP A 439 -11.87 -19.43 -2.37
N SER A 440 -11.48 -18.30 -2.91
CA SER A 440 -11.18 -17.11 -2.11
C SER A 440 -12.42 -16.25 -1.94
N TRP A 441 -12.61 -15.66 -0.75
CA TRP A 441 -13.81 -14.93 -0.37
C TRP A 441 -13.45 -13.54 0.14
N THR A 442 -14.01 -12.50 -0.49
CA THR A 442 -13.69 -11.10 -0.18
C THR A 442 -12.18 -10.78 -0.19
N GLN A 443 -11.47 -11.48 -1.06
CA GLN A 443 -10.01 -11.59 -1.06
C GLN A 443 -9.28 -10.30 -1.48
N HIS A 444 -7.98 -10.25 -1.21
CA HIS A 444 -7.06 -9.19 -1.61
C HIS A 444 -5.82 -9.76 -2.30
N THR A 445 -5.06 -8.87 -2.96
CA THR A 445 -3.70 -9.11 -3.49
C THR A 445 -3.58 -10.39 -4.29
N ALA A 446 -4.40 -10.50 -5.34
CA ALA A 446 -4.26 -11.57 -6.32
C ALA A 446 -3.11 -11.22 -7.27
N TYR A 447 -1.93 -11.76 -6.99
CA TYR A 447 -0.69 -11.49 -7.71
C TYR A 447 -0.10 -12.76 -8.30
N LEU A 448 0.33 -12.67 -9.56
CA LEU A 448 1.07 -13.67 -10.28
C LEU A 448 2.48 -13.76 -9.69
N THR A 449 2.90 -14.97 -9.38
CA THR A 449 4.28 -15.22 -8.97
C THR A 449 5.14 -15.46 -10.21
N PRO A 450 6.45 -15.21 -10.13
CA PRO A 450 7.41 -15.61 -11.17
C PRO A 450 7.42 -17.12 -11.48
N LYS A 451 6.80 -17.95 -10.63
CA LYS A 451 6.65 -19.41 -10.83
C LYS A 451 5.41 -19.77 -11.67
N GLY A 452 4.64 -18.79 -12.13
CA GLY A 452 3.43 -19.01 -12.93
C GLY A 452 2.23 -19.48 -12.10
N THR A 453 2.24 -19.21 -10.80
CA THR A 453 1.12 -19.44 -9.87
C THR A 453 0.52 -18.10 -9.43
N LEU A 454 -0.65 -18.13 -8.81
CA LEU A 454 -1.35 -16.95 -8.33
C LEU A 454 -1.47 -17.00 -6.80
N SER A 455 -0.82 -16.08 -6.10
CA SER A 455 -0.99 -15.90 -4.65
C SER A 455 -2.16 -14.97 -4.36
N VAL A 456 -2.98 -15.28 -3.35
CA VAL A 456 -4.17 -14.53 -2.97
C VAL A 456 -4.33 -14.51 -1.45
N PHE A 457 -4.60 -13.35 -0.86
CA PHE A 457 -4.98 -13.26 0.55
C PHE A 457 -6.50 -13.42 0.66
N ASP A 458 -6.95 -14.60 1.04
CA ASP A 458 -8.37 -14.91 1.23
C ASP A 458 -8.81 -14.46 2.64
N ASN A 459 -9.40 -13.26 2.71
CA ASN A 459 -9.91 -12.69 3.95
C ASN A 459 -10.96 -13.59 4.61
N GLY A 460 -11.88 -14.17 3.83
CA GLY A 460 -12.82 -15.18 4.31
C GLY A 460 -14.18 -14.66 4.79
N ASP A 461 -14.51 -13.37 4.67
CA ASP A 461 -15.87 -12.91 4.95
C ASP A 461 -16.86 -13.43 3.90
N GLY A 462 -18.07 -13.77 4.32
CA GLY A 462 -19.08 -14.35 3.43
C GLY A 462 -18.68 -15.69 2.81
N ARG A 463 -17.70 -16.40 3.39
CA ARG A 463 -17.21 -17.70 2.91
C ARG A 463 -18.38 -18.65 2.58
N HIS A 464 -18.32 -19.24 1.39
CA HIS A 464 -19.39 -20.07 0.79
C HIS A 464 -20.68 -19.30 0.46
N ASN A 465 -20.59 -17.97 0.27
CA ASN A 465 -21.69 -17.02 0.10
C ASN A 465 -22.73 -17.10 1.23
N ARG A 466 -22.26 -17.13 2.48
CA ARG A 466 -23.10 -17.06 3.67
C ARG A 466 -22.31 -16.55 4.88
N GLN A 467 -23.02 -16.02 5.87
CA GLN A 467 -22.46 -15.81 7.19
C GLN A 467 -22.50 -17.13 8.00
N PRO A 468 -21.46 -17.44 8.78
CA PRO A 468 -21.48 -18.59 9.69
C PRO A 468 -22.47 -18.35 10.85
N MET A 469 -22.77 -19.42 11.59
CA MET A 469 -23.61 -19.32 12.80
C MET A 469 -22.94 -18.45 13.87
N PHE A 470 -21.62 -18.61 14.05
CA PHE A 470 -20.83 -17.81 14.98
C PHE A 470 -19.76 -17.02 14.23
N ALA A 471 -19.58 -15.74 14.57
CA ALA A 471 -18.54 -14.90 13.97
C ALA A 471 -17.14 -15.53 14.09
N LYS A 472 -16.86 -16.21 15.21
CA LYS A 472 -15.59 -16.89 15.48
C LYS A 472 -15.30 -18.09 14.57
N ASP A 473 -16.27 -18.54 13.78
CA ASP A 473 -16.05 -19.58 12.77
C ASP A 473 -15.40 -19.01 11.49
N LYS A 474 -15.26 -17.68 11.38
CA LYS A 474 -14.52 -17.02 10.30
C LYS A 474 -13.01 -17.20 10.48
N TYR A 475 -12.31 -17.35 9.36
CA TYR A 475 -10.86 -17.45 9.29
C TYR A 475 -10.38 -16.87 7.95
N SER A 476 -9.15 -16.36 7.97
CA SER A 476 -8.43 -15.93 6.77
C SER A 476 -7.38 -16.98 6.40
N ARG A 477 -6.92 -16.94 5.15
CA ARG A 477 -5.78 -17.74 4.71
C ARG A 477 -5.00 -17.00 3.62
N ALA A 478 -3.70 -17.18 3.61
CA ALA A 478 -2.93 -17.02 2.39
C ALA A 478 -3.12 -18.29 1.55
N VAL A 479 -3.33 -18.17 0.24
CA VAL A 479 -3.54 -19.32 -0.65
C VAL A 479 -2.83 -19.09 -1.98
N GLU A 480 -2.29 -20.16 -2.55
CA GLU A 480 -1.69 -20.17 -3.88
C GLU A 480 -2.44 -21.13 -4.81
N TYR A 481 -2.72 -20.65 -6.02
CA TYR A 481 -3.39 -21.41 -7.07
C TYR A 481 -2.48 -21.60 -8.28
N ARG A 482 -2.62 -22.73 -8.96
CA ARG A 482 -2.07 -22.98 -10.30
C ARG A 482 -3.21 -23.01 -11.29
N ILE A 483 -3.14 -22.17 -12.32
CA ILE A 483 -4.18 -22.05 -13.35
C ILE A 483 -3.63 -22.63 -14.66
N ASP A 484 -4.40 -23.50 -15.29
CA ASP A 484 -4.17 -23.94 -16.67
C ASP A 484 -5.21 -23.22 -17.54
N GLU A 485 -4.79 -22.13 -18.18
CA GLU A 485 -5.67 -21.28 -18.98
C GLU A 485 -6.20 -21.97 -20.24
N GLN A 486 -5.48 -22.98 -20.75
CA GLN A 486 -5.92 -23.73 -21.94
C GLN A 486 -7.02 -24.72 -21.58
N LYS A 487 -6.93 -25.36 -20.41
CA LYS A 487 -7.93 -26.31 -19.93
C LYS A 487 -9.04 -25.66 -19.12
N MET A 488 -8.90 -24.38 -18.77
CA MET A 488 -9.79 -23.66 -17.86
C MET A 488 -9.94 -24.37 -16.51
N THR A 489 -8.82 -24.82 -15.94
CA THR A 489 -8.77 -25.52 -14.65
C THR A 489 -7.93 -24.78 -13.62
N VAL A 490 -8.24 -24.97 -12.35
CA VAL A 490 -7.49 -24.41 -11.22
C VAL A 490 -7.22 -25.46 -10.15
N GLU A 491 -5.97 -25.51 -9.69
CA GLU A 491 -5.50 -26.35 -8.58
C GLU A 491 -5.10 -25.44 -7.42
N GLN A 492 -5.55 -25.72 -6.20
CA GLN A 492 -4.97 -25.10 -5.00
C GLN A 492 -3.70 -25.87 -4.62
N VAL A 493 -2.56 -25.20 -4.60
CA VAL A 493 -1.25 -25.85 -4.40
C VAL A 493 -0.66 -25.61 -3.01
N TRP A 494 -1.13 -24.59 -2.30
CA TRP A 494 -0.68 -24.24 -0.96
C TRP A 494 -1.69 -23.33 -0.25
N ASP A 495 -1.79 -23.42 1.08
CA ASP A 495 -2.46 -22.44 1.93
C ASP A 495 -1.88 -22.40 3.36
N TYR A 496 -2.08 -21.28 4.05
CA TYR A 496 -1.63 -21.05 5.43
C TYR A 496 -2.61 -20.16 6.20
N GLY A 497 -2.83 -20.45 7.49
CA GLY A 497 -3.52 -19.56 8.44
C GLY A 497 -4.94 -19.99 8.82
N LYS A 498 -5.51 -21.00 8.16
CA LYS A 498 -6.85 -21.55 8.46
C LYS A 498 -6.96 -22.04 9.90
N GLU A 499 -5.93 -22.72 10.37
CA GLU A 499 -5.74 -23.26 11.71
C GLU A 499 -5.53 -22.19 12.80
N ARG A 500 -5.17 -20.95 12.41
CA ARG A 500 -4.99 -19.83 13.34
C ARG A 500 -6.31 -19.16 13.73
N GLY A 501 -7.39 -19.45 12.99
CA GLY A 501 -8.77 -19.11 13.36
C GLY A 501 -9.02 -17.62 13.57
N TRP A 502 -9.97 -17.30 14.45
CA TRP A 502 -10.46 -15.94 14.70
C TRP A 502 -9.39 -14.92 15.09
N GLU A 503 -8.37 -15.33 15.84
CA GLU A 503 -7.32 -14.41 16.31
C GLU A 503 -6.42 -13.88 15.19
N TRP A 504 -6.38 -14.60 14.07
CA TRP A 504 -5.63 -14.24 12.86
C TRP A 504 -6.53 -13.83 11.70
N TYR A 505 -7.86 -13.86 11.89
CA TYR A 505 -8.84 -13.48 10.87
C TYR A 505 -8.81 -11.97 10.60
N SER A 506 -8.42 -11.61 9.39
CA SER A 506 -8.47 -10.24 8.85
C SER A 506 -9.67 -10.08 7.90
N PRO A 507 -10.77 -9.44 8.33
CA PRO A 507 -11.96 -9.26 7.49
C PRO A 507 -11.74 -8.38 6.25
N VAL A 508 -10.68 -7.55 6.25
CA VAL A 508 -10.39 -6.57 5.21
C VAL A 508 -8.88 -6.44 5.00
N THR A 509 -8.49 -5.68 3.97
CA THR A 509 -7.09 -5.33 3.65
C THR A 509 -6.19 -6.56 3.55
N SER A 510 -4.95 -6.49 4.04
CA SER A 510 -3.98 -7.60 4.07
C SER A 510 -3.31 -7.86 2.72
N ILE A 511 -2.23 -8.64 2.75
CA ILE A 511 -1.45 -9.02 1.57
C ILE A 511 -0.82 -10.40 1.76
N VAL A 512 -0.70 -11.12 0.65
CA VAL A 512 0.29 -12.18 0.45
C VAL A 512 1.10 -11.85 -0.80
N GLU A 513 2.41 -12.05 -0.74
CA GLU A 513 3.30 -11.81 -1.86
C GLU A 513 4.53 -12.72 -1.78
N TYR A 514 4.84 -13.38 -2.89
CA TYR A 514 6.04 -14.19 -3.02
C TYR A 514 7.30 -13.32 -3.14
N GLN A 515 8.34 -13.65 -2.40
CA GLN A 515 9.60 -12.93 -2.36
C GLN A 515 10.71 -13.79 -2.98
N GLU A 516 11.21 -13.37 -4.15
CA GLU A 516 12.18 -14.13 -4.95
C GLU A 516 13.52 -14.37 -4.27
N ASP A 517 14.00 -13.40 -3.50
CA ASP A 517 15.35 -13.36 -2.96
C ASP A 517 15.59 -14.36 -1.82
N HIS A 518 14.56 -14.72 -1.06
CA HIS A 518 14.63 -15.77 -0.03
C HIS A 518 13.79 -17.01 -0.38
N ASP A 519 13.21 -17.07 -1.59
CA ASP A 519 12.27 -18.13 -2.01
C ASP A 519 11.22 -18.36 -0.91
N SER A 520 10.48 -17.30 -0.59
CA SER A 520 9.58 -17.25 0.57
C SER A 520 8.23 -16.61 0.22
N MET A 521 7.23 -16.84 1.06
CA MET A 521 5.91 -16.23 0.99
C MET A 521 5.73 -15.26 2.15
N MET A 522 5.67 -13.95 1.86
CA MET A 522 5.35 -12.94 2.86
C MET A 522 3.84 -12.82 2.98
N VAL A 523 3.34 -12.90 4.20
CA VAL A 523 1.92 -12.86 4.54
C VAL A 523 1.73 -11.83 5.64
N TYR A 524 0.87 -10.83 5.40
CA TYR A 524 0.54 -9.83 6.40
C TYR A 524 -0.97 -9.78 6.61
N SER A 525 -1.42 -10.41 7.70
CA SER A 525 -2.79 -10.31 8.20
C SER A 525 -2.93 -8.97 8.92
N ALA A 526 -3.45 -7.97 8.22
CA ALA A 526 -3.31 -6.55 8.59
C ALA A 526 -4.43 -5.99 9.47
N SER A 527 -5.56 -6.71 9.55
CA SER A 527 -6.75 -6.24 10.26
C SER A 527 -7.28 -7.28 11.24
N ALA A 528 -6.41 -8.12 11.78
CA ALA A 528 -6.81 -9.17 12.70
C ALA A 528 -7.44 -8.54 13.95
N MET A 529 -8.44 -9.23 14.52
CA MET A 529 -9.14 -8.75 15.72
C MET A 529 -9.83 -7.37 15.57
N LEU A 530 -10.12 -6.92 14.34
CA LEU A 530 -10.87 -5.68 14.08
C LEU A 530 -12.22 -5.64 14.82
N PHE A 531 -12.91 -6.79 14.91
CA PHE A 531 -14.15 -6.94 15.67
C PHE A 531 -13.94 -7.36 17.14
N GLY A 532 -12.68 -7.48 17.55
CA GLY A 532 -12.19 -7.95 18.85
C GLY A 532 -12.59 -9.36 19.24
N VAL A 533 -12.31 -9.73 20.49
CA VAL A 533 -12.47 -11.11 21.03
C VAL A 533 -13.92 -11.60 20.99
N GLY A 534 -14.91 -10.70 20.95
CA GLY A 534 -16.34 -11.03 20.98
C GLY A 534 -17.00 -11.27 19.63
N GLY A 535 -16.40 -10.84 18.51
CA GLY A 535 -16.95 -11.06 17.17
C GLY A 535 -18.16 -10.19 16.77
N GLY A 536 -18.51 -9.16 17.53
CA GLY A 536 -19.56 -8.20 17.19
C GLY A 536 -19.97 -7.31 18.38
N LEU A 537 -20.40 -6.06 18.12
CA LEU A 537 -21.06 -5.06 18.98
C LEU A 537 -20.54 -4.78 20.42
N GLY A 538 -19.57 -5.51 20.94
CA GLY A 538 -19.25 -5.56 22.38
C GLY A 538 -18.15 -4.63 22.89
N ASN A 539 -17.42 -3.92 22.03
CA ASN A 539 -16.12 -3.37 22.41
C ASN A 539 -16.08 -1.84 22.55
N PHE A 540 -17.12 -1.26 23.15
CA PHE A 540 -17.14 0.16 23.55
C PHE A 540 -16.61 0.44 24.96
N LYS A 541 -16.10 -0.57 25.67
CA LYS A 541 -15.38 -0.36 26.92
C LYS A 541 -13.90 -0.54 26.64
N HIS A 542 -13.08 0.40 27.10
CA HIS A 542 -11.65 0.22 27.29
C HIS A 542 -11.44 -1.01 28.20
N SER A 543 -11.44 -2.20 27.62
CA SER A 543 -11.12 -3.46 28.27
C SER A 543 -10.05 -4.16 27.44
N GLU A 544 -9.25 -5.01 28.08
CA GLU A 544 -8.25 -5.82 27.40
C GLU A 544 -8.87 -6.54 26.19
N GLY A 545 -8.35 -6.26 24.99
CA GLY A 545 -8.77 -6.89 23.73
C GLY A 545 -9.89 -6.19 22.94
N ALA A 546 -10.37 -5.02 23.38
CA ALA A 546 -11.38 -4.22 22.69
C ALA A 546 -10.77 -3.04 21.92
N GLY A 547 -10.84 -3.05 20.58
CA GLY A 547 -10.53 -1.88 19.73
C GLY A 547 -9.07 -1.73 19.27
N ILE A 548 -8.18 -2.64 19.68
CA ILE A 548 -6.82 -2.76 19.14
C ILE A 548 -6.88 -3.70 17.93
N VAL A 549 -6.78 -3.14 16.73
CA VAL A 549 -6.54 -3.94 15.53
C VAL A 549 -5.14 -4.53 15.68
N LYS A 550 -5.06 -5.85 15.63
CA LYS A 550 -3.78 -6.56 15.62
C LYS A 550 -3.39 -6.80 14.16
N SER A 551 -2.11 -6.68 13.88
CA SER A 551 -1.57 -7.18 12.62
C SER A 551 -0.49 -8.20 12.90
N ASN A 552 -0.37 -9.18 12.03
CA ASN A 552 0.67 -10.20 12.13
C ASN A 552 1.33 -10.35 10.76
N LEU A 553 2.64 -10.14 10.72
CA LEU A 553 3.49 -10.35 9.55
C LEU A 553 4.23 -11.67 9.74
N VAL A 554 4.10 -12.57 8.77
CA VAL A 554 4.79 -13.85 8.71
C VAL A 554 5.51 -13.94 7.38
N GLU A 555 6.74 -14.45 7.37
CA GLU A 555 7.41 -14.86 6.15
C GLU A 555 7.72 -16.36 6.25
N LEU A 556 7.20 -17.13 5.30
CA LEU A 556 7.28 -18.60 5.29
C LEU A 556 8.21 -19.04 4.17
N LYS A 557 9.04 -20.05 4.38
CA LYS A 557 9.81 -20.64 3.29
C LYS A 557 8.88 -21.29 2.28
N TYR A 558 9.08 -20.96 1.00
CA TYR A 558 8.16 -21.37 -0.08
C TYR A 558 7.97 -22.89 -0.14
N GLY A 559 6.71 -23.30 -0.33
CA GLY A 559 6.32 -24.72 -0.41
C GLY A 559 6.37 -25.48 0.92
N THR A 560 6.53 -24.78 2.05
CA THR A 560 6.57 -25.38 3.40
C THR A 560 5.81 -24.51 4.42
N ASP A 561 5.63 -25.04 5.63
CA ASP A 561 5.10 -24.27 6.78
C ASP A 561 6.22 -23.75 7.70
N GLU A 562 7.47 -23.75 7.23
CA GLU A 562 8.63 -23.25 7.99
C GLU A 562 8.57 -21.73 8.09
N VAL A 563 8.31 -21.23 9.31
CA VAL A 563 8.29 -19.80 9.63
C VAL A 563 9.72 -19.26 9.68
N LEU A 564 10.05 -18.32 8.79
CA LEU A 564 11.32 -17.60 8.77
C LEU A 564 11.26 -16.32 9.61
N VAL A 565 10.13 -15.60 9.56
CA VAL A 565 9.86 -14.40 10.37
C VAL A 565 8.42 -14.46 10.88
N ASP A 566 8.20 -14.09 12.14
CA ASP A 566 6.87 -13.86 12.73
C ASP A 566 6.94 -12.63 13.64
N MET A 567 6.15 -11.60 13.30
CA MET A 567 6.07 -10.36 14.04
C MET A 567 4.62 -9.92 14.24
N ASP A 568 4.26 -9.63 15.48
CA ASP A 568 3.03 -8.90 15.79
C ASP A 568 3.30 -7.41 15.67
N ILE A 569 2.48 -6.70 14.89
CA ILE A 569 2.62 -5.28 14.60
C ILE A 569 1.30 -4.60 14.96
N ASN A 570 1.27 -3.89 16.09
CA ASN A 570 0.07 -3.24 16.60
C ASN A 570 0.16 -1.73 16.39
N SER A 571 -0.89 -1.13 15.82
CA SER A 571 -0.97 0.33 15.72
C SER A 571 -1.02 0.96 17.11
N ASN A 572 -0.44 2.15 17.26
CA ASN A 572 -0.50 2.94 18.49
C ASN A 572 -1.86 3.66 18.72
N ARG A 573 -2.83 3.44 17.84
CA ARG A 573 -4.16 4.06 17.86
C ARG A 573 -5.26 2.99 17.82
N LEU A 574 -6.31 3.21 18.59
CA LEU A 574 -7.53 2.41 18.53
C LEU A 574 -8.24 2.64 17.20
N GLY A 575 -8.72 1.56 16.57
CA GLY A 575 -9.44 1.62 15.29
C GLY A 575 -8.59 1.94 14.06
N ALA A 576 -7.28 2.22 14.22
CA ALA A 576 -6.39 2.30 13.07
C ALA A 576 -6.21 0.90 12.49
N THR A 577 -6.48 0.76 11.19
CA THR A 577 -6.48 -0.52 10.50
C THR A 577 -5.21 -0.65 9.67
N GLY A 578 -4.52 -1.79 9.79
CA GLY A 578 -3.40 -2.09 8.89
C GLY A 578 -3.92 -2.28 7.47
N TYR A 579 -3.20 -1.76 6.49
CA TYR A 579 -3.55 -1.90 5.08
C TYR A 579 -2.74 -3.03 4.43
N ARG A 580 -1.44 -2.81 4.24
CA ARG A 580 -0.51 -3.77 3.62
C ARG A 580 0.89 -3.61 4.21
N ALA A 581 1.75 -4.58 3.93
CA ALA A 581 3.18 -4.50 4.12
C ALA A 581 3.90 -4.76 2.80
N VAL A 582 5.14 -4.29 2.66
CA VAL A 582 5.98 -4.46 1.48
C VAL A 582 7.39 -4.76 1.95
N VAL A 583 8.05 -5.75 1.36
CA VAL A 583 9.49 -5.94 1.55
C VAL A 583 10.24 -4.87 0.77
N ILE A 584 11.18 -4.20 1.42
CA ILE A 584 11.90 -3.07 0.82
C ILE A 584 13.39 -3.27 0.92
N LYS A 585 14.07 -2.90 -0.16
CA LYS A 585 15.52 -2.96 -0.30
C LYS A 585 16.07 -1.56 -0.45
N PRO A 586 17.08 -1.17 0.35
CA PRO A 586 17.75 0.10 0.14
C PRO A 586 18.58 0.04 -1.15
N GLU A 587 18.04 0.63 -2.22
CA GLU A 587 18.72 0.77 -3.51
C GLU A 587 18.93 2.26 -3.78
N PHE A 588 20.20 2.67 -3.86
CA PHE A 588 20.59 4.07 -4.05
C PHE A 588 21.50 4.21 -5.24
#